data_AF-A0A7C5DIF7-F1
#
_entry.id   AF-A0A7C5DIF7-F1
#
_cell.length_a   1.000
_cell.length_b   1.000
_cell.length_c   1.000
_cell.angle_alpha   90.00
_cell.angle_beta   90.00
_cell.angle_gamma   90.00
#
_symmetry.space_group_name_H-M   'P 1'
#
loop_
_entity.id
_entity.type
_entity.pdbx_description
1 polymer ?
#
loop_
_entity_poly.entity_id
_entity_poly.type
_entity_poly.pdbx_seq_one_letter_code
_entity_poly.pdbx_strand_id
1 'polypeptide(L)'
;MRPIERKVLQKVTDKGISFDDVLEIVDHTSTQEMKKSFPDDCLFQSDKYFAKVILNSLLRLNLIRKDGNKYFKFEKKEKKENKETTSLR
;
A
#
# COMPACT_ATOMS: atom_id res chain seq x y z
N MET A 1 6.40 -9.03 1.48
CA MET A 1 6.03 -7.60 1.58
C MET A 1 6.88 -6.97 2.68
N ARG A 2 7.57 -5.87 2.38
CA ARG A 2 8.52 -5.18 3.27
C ARG A 2 7.76 -4.43 4.40
N PRO A 3 8.40 -4.16 5.55
CA PRO A 3 7.77 -3.40 6.64
C PRO A 3 7.18 -2.05 6.19
N ILE A 4 7.94 -1.28 5.40
CA ILE A 4 7.50 0.01 4.87
C ILE A 4 6.30 -0.10 3.91
N GLU A 5 6.26 -1.15 3.07
CA GLU A 5 5.13 -1.41 2.17
C GLU A 5 3.85 -1.68 2.99
N ARG A 6 3.98 -2.37 4.13
CA ARG A 6 2.85 -2.65 5.04
C ARG A 6 2.33 -1.39 5.70
N LYS A 7 3.24 -0.51 6.12
CA LYS A 7 2.90 0.79 6.69
C LYS A 7 2.13 1.65 5.67
N VAL A 8 2.61 1.69 4.42
CA VAL A 8 1.90 2.39 3.33
C VAL A 8 0.54 1.76 3.06
N LEU A 9 0.44 0.43 2.95
CA LEU A 9 -0.83 -0.25 2.68
C LEU A 9 -1.87 -0.03 3.80
N GLN A 10 -1.44 0.07 5.07
CA GLN A 10 -2.33 0.39 6.20
C GLN A 10 -2.87 1.82 6.16
N LYS A 11 -2.14 2.73 5.51
CA LYS A 11 -2.54 4.14 5.33
C LYS A 11 -3.41 4.36 4.10
N VAL A 12 -3.44 3.41 3.16
CA VAL A 12 -4.38 3.46 2.02
C VAL A 12 -5.80 3.25 2.55
N THR A 13 -6.58 4.34 2.59
CA THR A 13 -8.00 4.33 2.95
C THR A 13 -8.89 4.35 1.70
N ASP A 14 -10.21 4.34 1.89
CA ASP A 14 -11.20 4.39 0.81
C ASP A 14 -11.11 5.68 -0.02
N LYS A 15 -10.54 6.75 0.55
CA LYS A 15 -10.26 8.02 -0.14
C LYS A 15 -9.04 7.96 -1.08
N GLY A 16 -8.31 6.84 -1.04
CA GLY A 16 -7.03 6.65 -1.70
C GLY A 16 -5.89 7.39 -1.00
N ILE A 17 -4.67 7.10 -1.43
CA ILE A 17 -3.43 7.76 -1.00
C ILE A 17 -2.77 8.39 -2.23
N SER A 18 -2.20 9.58 -2.10
CA SER A 18 -1.44 10.24 -3.16
C SER A 18 0.04 9.84 -3.13
N PHE A 19 0.80 10.21 -4.15
CA PHE A 19 2.25 10.02 -4.15
C PHE A 19 2.92 10.84 -3.03
N ASP A 20 2.42 12.05 -2.77
CA ASP A 20 2.98 12.95 -1.75
C ASP A 20 2.73 12.40 -0.33
N ASP A 21 1.57 11.81 -0.07
CA ASP A 21 1.30 11.12 1.20
C ASP A 21 2.28 9.94 1.43
N VAL A 22 2.67 9.23 0.36
CA VAL A 22 3.66 8.16 0.45
C VAL A 22 5.06 8.73 0.69
N LEU A 23 5.39 9.87 0.09
CA LEU A 23 6.64 10.58 0.36
C LEU A 23 6.74 10.99 1.83
N GLU A 24 5.68 11.57 2.40
CA GLU A 24 5.66 11.93 3.82
C GLU A 24 5.87 10.71 4.73
N ILE A 25 5.29 9.55 4.38
CA ILE A 25 5.52 8.31 5.14
C ILE A 25 6.99 7.89 5.07
N VAL A 26 7.62 8.01 3.91
CA VAL A 26 9.04 7.65 3.72
C VAL A 26 9.93 8.61 4.49
N ASP A 27 9.69 9.92 4.39
CA ASP A 27 10.45 10.98 5.07
C ASP A 27 10.37 10.86 6.60
N HIS A 28 9.19 10.54 7.13
CA HIS A 28 8.99 10.27 8.57
C HIS A 28 9.44 8.87 9.02
N THR A 29 9.95 8.03 8.12
CA THR A 29 10.45 6.70 8.48
C THR A 29 11.92 6.77 8.86
N SER A 30 12.27 6.22 10.03
CA SER A 30 13.65 6.22 10.50
C SER A 30 14.58 5.46 9.55
N THR A 31 15.83 5.89 9.46
CA THR A 31 16.87 5.20 8.67
C THR A 31 17.03 3.73 9.07
N GLN A 32 16.77 3.37 10.33
CA GLN A 32 16.77 1.98 10.79
C GLN A 32 15.61 1.16 10.18
N GLU A 33 14.40 1.72 10.13
CA GLU A 33 13.26 1.07 9.47
C GLU A 33 13.45 0.97 7.94
N MET A 34 14.08 1.99 7.34
CA MET A 34 14.46 1.97 5.93
C MET A 34 15.48 0.88 5.65
N LYS A 35 16.54 0.73 6.46
CA LYS A 35 17.50 -0.39 6.35
C LYS A 35 16.86 -1.76 6.41
N LYS A 36 15.87 -1.95 7.30
CA LYS A 36 15.14 -3.22 7.40
C LYS A 36 14.30 -3.52 6.17
N SER A 37 13.77 -2.47 5.52
CA SER A 37 12.95 -2.60 4.32
C SER A 37 13.78 -2.70 3.04
N PHE A 38 14.98 -2.12 3.06
CA PHE A 38 15.87 -1.96 1.92
C PHE A 38 17.32 -2.29 2.35
N PRO A 39 17.63 -3.56 2.65
CA PRO A 39 18.97 -3.95 3.11
C PRO A 39 20.03 -3.84 2.00
N ASP A 40 19.62 -4.05 0.74
CA ASP A 40 20.50 -4.09 -0.43
C ASP A 40 20.56 -2.75 -1.21
N ASP A 41 19.61 -1.83 -0.98
CA ASP A 41 19.64 -0.53 -1.64
C ASP A 41 20.54 0.44 -0.87
N CYS A 42 21.38 1.17 -1.61
CA CYS A 42 22.13 2.29 -1.06
C CYS A 42 21.13 3.37 -0.58
N LEU A 43 21.08 3.65 0.72
CA LEU A 43 20.23 4.69 1.33
C LEU A 43 20.60 6.14 0.94
N PHE A 44 21.46 6.31 -0.05
CA PHE A 44 21.78 7.60 -0.67
C PHE A 44 20.78 7.99 -1.77
N GLN A 45 19.81 7.12 -2.06
CA GLN A 45 18.73 7.43 -3.01
C GLN A 45 17.72 8.41 -2.39
N SER A 46 17.08 9.20 -3.25
CA SER A 46 16.03 10.15 -2.82
C SER A 46 14.78 9.43 -2.28
N ASP A 47 13.99 10.09 -1.43
CA ASP A 47 12.73 9.54 -0.93
C ASP A 47 11.74 9.23 -2.06
N LYS A 48 11.82 10.00 -3.17
CA LYS A 48 11.08 9.74 -4.41
C LYS A 48 11.37 8.37 -5.01
N TYR A 49 12.62 7.91 -4.95
CA TYR A 49 12.98 6.57 -5.39
C TYR A 49 12.29 5.53 -4.53
N PHE A 50 12.40 5.63 -3.20
CA PHE A 50 11.79 4.67 -2.28
C PHE A 50 10.27 4.65 -2.39
N ALA A 51 9.60 5.80 -2.42
CA ALA A 51 8.16 5.91 -2.61
C ALA A 51 7.71 5.23 -3.91
N LYS A 52 8.45 5.44 -5.01
CA LYS A 52 8.17 4.79 -6.29
C LYS A 52 8.37 3.27 -6.23
N VAL A 53 9.43 2.79 -5.57
CA VAL A 53 9.67 1.35 -5.40
C VAL A 53 8.54 0.70 -4.59
N ILE A 54 8.11 1.34 -3.49
CA ILE A 54 7.01 0.86 -2.65
C ILE A 54 5.72 0.77 -3.45
N LEU A 55 5.33 1.84 -4.16
CA LEU A 55 4.12 1.86 -4.96
C LEU A 55 4.16 0.84 -6.10
N ASN A 56 5.29 0.72 -6.79
CA ASN A 56 5.47 -0.28 -7.85
C ASN A 56 5.36 -1.71 -7.30
N SER A 57 5.91 -1.98 -6.11
CA SER A 57 5.78 -3.28 -5.45
C SER A 57 4.33 -3.60 -5.11
N LEU A 58 3.61 -2.64 -4.50
CA LEU A 58 2.20 -2.79 -4.14
C LEU A 58 1.28 -2.95 -5.38
N LEU A 59 1.58 -2.26 -6.48
CA LEU A 59 0.89 -2.41 -7.76
C LEU A 59 1.14 -3.80 -8.36
N ARG A 60 2.39 -4.28 -8.38
CA ARG A 60 2.75 -5.62 -8.89
C ARG A 60 2.08 -6.73 -8.09
N LEU A 61 1.89 -6.53 -6.79
CA LEU A 61 1.20 -7.46 -5.90
C LEU A 61 -0.33 -7.37 -6.01
N ASN A 62 -0.88 -6.49 -6.86
CA ASN A 62 -2.32 -6.21 -6.97
C ASN A 62 -2.98 -5.87 -5.62
N LEU A 63 -2.24 -5.23 -4.71
CA LEU A 63 -2.76 -4.79 -3.41
C LEU A 63 -3.36 -3.38 -3.48
N ILE A 64 -2.85 -2.58 -4.42
CA ILE A 64 -3.38 -1.26 -4.74
C ILE A 64 -3.64 -1.17 -6.25
N ARG A 65 -4.55 -0.29 -6.64
CA ARG A 65 -4.78 0.15 -8.01
C ARG A 65 -4.49 1.64 -8.13
N LYS A 66 -3.96 2.06 -9.27
CA LYS A 66 -3.79 3.48 -9.58
C LYS A 66 -5.03 3.99 -10.30
N ASP A 67 -5.59 5.10 -9.84
CA ASP A 67 -6.68 5.81 -10.49
C ASP A 67 -6.37 7.31 -10.48
N GLY A 68 -6.06 7.84 -11.67
CA GLY A 68 -5.51 9.19 -11.83
C GLY A 68 -4.23 9.41 -11.01
N ASN A 69 -4.28 10.40 -10.11
CA ASN A 69 -3.17 10.77 -9.22
C ASN A 69 -3.20 10.06 -7.85
N LYS A 70 -4.15 9.15 -7.63
CA LYS A 70 -4.33 8.46 -6.35
C LYS A 70 -4.20 6.94 -6.49
N TYR A 71 -3.89 6.31 -5.37
CA TYR A 71 -3.78 4.87 -5.23
C TYR A 71 -4.82 4.37 -4.25
N PHE A 72 -5.61 3.38 -4.66
CA PHE A 72 -6.70 2.81 -3.86
C PHE A 72 -6.40 1.36 -3.55
N LYS A 73 -6.86 0.88 -2.40
CA LYS A 73 -6.71 -0.53 -2.04
C LYS A 73 -7.58 -1.39 -2.96
N PHE A 74 -7.08 -2.54 -3.38
CA PHE A 74 -7.94 -3.53 -4.01
C PHE A 74 -8.92 -4.06 -2.96
N GLU A 75 -10.19 -3.71 -3.09
CA GLU A 75 -11.24 -4.40 -2.37
C GLU A 75 -11.33 -5.82 -2.95
N LYS A 76 -10.89 -6.82 -2.16
CA LYS A 76 -11.51 -8.13 -2.28
C LYS A 76 -12.98 -7.88 -1.95
N LYS A 77 -13.85 -7.86 -2.97
CA LYS A 77 -15.27 -8.10 -2.76
C LYS A 77 -15.36 -9.44 -2.03
N GLU A 78 -15.45 -9.40 -0.71
CA GLU A 78 -15.99 -10.53 0.04
C GLU A 78 -17.34 -10.79 -0.61
N LYS A 79 -17.43 -11.88 -1.38
CA LYS A 79 -18.72 -12.49 -1.68
C LYS A 79 -19.29 -12.87 -0.32
N LYS A 80 -20.04 -11.97 0.30
CA LYS A 80 -21.07 -12.34 1.26
C LYS A 80 -22.02 -13.23 0.47
N GLU A 81 -21.82 -14.53 0.56
CA GLU A 81 -22.84 -15.50 0.22
C GLU A 81 -24.09 -15.14 1.03
N ASN A 82 -25.06 -14.54 0.35
CA ASN A 82 -26.45 -14.54 0.78
C ASN A 82 -26.85 -16.02 0.97
N LYS A 83 -26.89 -16.47 2.23
CA LYS A 83 -27.81 -17.53 2.62
C LYS A 83 -29.08 -16.88 3.17
N GLU A 84 -29.79 -16.18 2.28
CA GLU A 84 -31.23 -16.05 2.40
C GLU A 84 -31.85 -17.30 1.75
N THR A 85 -32.21 -18.28 2.57
CA THR A 85 -33.34 -19.15 2.25
C THR A 85 -34.20 -19.26 3.49
N THR A 86 -35.13 -18.31 3.58
CA THR A 86 -36.38 -18.45 4.32
C THR A 86 -37.23 -19.54 3.67
N SER A 87 -37.62 -20.54 4.44
CA SER A 87 -38.80 -21.41 4.24
C SER A 87 -38.89 -22.21 5.55
N LEU A 88 -39.68 -21.86 6.57
CA LEU A 88 -41.14 -21.72 6.58
C LEU A 88 -41.84 -22.78 5.72
N ARG A 89 -41.76 -24.04 6.14
CA ARG A 89 -42.91 -24.93 6.40
C ARG A 89 -42.43 -26.29 6.87
#